data_AF-A0A969C9N1-F1
#
_entry.id   AF-A0A969C9N1-F1
#
_cell.length_a   1.000
_cell.length_b   1.000
_cell.length_c   1.000
_cell.angle_alpha   90.00
_cell.angle_beta   90.00
_cell.angle_gamma   90.00
#
_symmetry.space_group_name_H-M   'P 1'
#
loop_
_entity.id
_entity.type
_entity.pdbx_description
1 polymer ?
#
loop_
_entity_poly.entity_id
_entity_poly.type
_entity_poly.pdbx_seq_one_letter_code
_entity_poly.pdbx_strand_id
1 'polypeptide(L)'
;MIHLDQLIATLMHVVIENAGTETGTLVLLEEDKLTVVAQCSGSRQCDLEKFAVADCETIPVSVIHSVERTQETLVFDDAVS
;
A
#
# COMPACT_ATOMS: atom_id res chain seq x y z
N MET A 1 -1.08 6.02 -25.28
CA MET A 1 -0.93 4.81 -24.45
C MET A 1 -0.78 5.30 -23.01
N ILE A 2 -1.52 4.73 -22.06
CA ILE A 2 -1.38 5.10 -20.64
C ILE A 2 -0.33 4.18 -20.02
N HIS A 3 0.63 4.77 -19.29
CA HIS A 3 1.63 4.04 -18.52
C HIS A 3 1.13 3.92 -17.08
N LEU A 4 0.44 2.81 -16.78
CA LEU A 4 -0.18 2.58 -15.47
C LEU A 4 0.85 2.67 -14.34
N ASP A 5 2.03 2.09 -14.54
CA ASP A 5 3.14 2.11 -13.57
C ASP A 5 3.54 3.54 -13.20
N GLN A 6 3.65 4.43 -14.19
CA GLN A 6 4.01 5.83 -13.96
C GLN A 6 2.89 6.60 -13.25
N LEU A 7 1.63 6.26 -13.53
CA LEU A 7 0.49 6.84 -12.84
C LEU A 7 0.45 6.40 -11.37
N ILE A 8 0.65 5.11 -11.09
CA ILE A 8 0.69 4.57 -9.73
C ILE A 8 1.83 5.20 -8.95
N ALA A 9 3.04 5.26 -9.52
CA ALA A 9 4.18 5.89 -8.86
C ALA A 9 3.90 7.37 -8.53
N THR A 10 3.32 8.12 -9.48
CA THR A 10 2.97 9.53 -9.27
C THR A 10 1.91 9.70 -8.17
N LEU A 11 0.86 8.87 -8.19
CA LEU A 11 -0.19 8.87 -7.17
C LEU A 11 0.40 8.60 -5.79
N MET A 12 1.24 7.57 -5.67
CA MET A 12 1.85 7.19 -4.41
C MET A 12 2.77 8.27 -3.85
N HIS A 13 3.57 8.93 -4.69
CA HIS A 13 4.38 10.07 -4.26
C HIS A 13 3.52 11.21 -3.70
N VAL A 14 2.42 11.55 -4.36
CA VAL A 14 1.48 12.58 -3.88
C VAL A 14 0.83 12.18 -2.55
N VAL A 15 0.44 10.91 -2.40
CA VAL A 15 -0.16 10.41 -1.14
C VAL A 15 0.85 10.47 0.00
N ILE A 16 2.10 10.04 -0.24
CA ILE A 16 3.15 10.05 0.79
C ILE A 16 3.48 11.48 1.22
N GLU A 17 3.68 12.39 0.27
CA GLU A 17 4.00 13.79 0.54
C GLU A 17 2.88 14.47 1.35
N ASN A 18 1.62 14.29 0.95
CA ASN A 18 0.48 14.91 1.62
C ASN A 18 0.17 14.29 2.99
N ALA A 19 0.46 13.01 3.18
CA ALA A 19 0.27 12.35 4.47
C ALA A 19 1.40 12.66 5.46
N GLY A 20 2.52 13.22 5.00
CA GLY A 20 3.71 13.43 5.82
C GLY A 20 4.32 12.12 6.34
N THR A 21 4.11 11.02 5.61
CA THR A 21 4.60 9.67 5.98
C THR A 21 5.96 9.37 5.35
N GLU A 22 6.73 8.46 5.95
CA GLU A 22 7.99 7.98 5.39
C GLU A 22 7.80 6.84 4.39
N THR A 23 6.73 6.06 4.53
CA THR A 23 6.45 4.90 3.67
C THR A 23 4.97 4.79 3.34
N GLY A 24 4.66 4.12 2.23
CA GLY A 24 3.30 3.82 1.82
C GLY A 24 3.24 2.60 0.91
N THR A 25 2.19 1.80 1.10
CA THR A 25 1.94 0.57 0.31
C THR A 25 0.55 0.64 -0.32
N LEU A 26 0.46 0.37 -1.60
CA LEU A 26 -0.82 0.22 -2.32
C LEU A 26 -1.15 -1.27 -2.43
N VAL A 27 -2.31 -1.64 -1.89
CA VAL A 27 -2.87 -2.98 -2.00
C VAL A 27 -4.14 -2.90 -2.84
N LEU A 28 -4.29 -3.81 -3.80
CA LEU A 28 -5.51 -3.97 -4.59
C LEU A 28 -6.14 -5.33 -4.30
N LEU A 29 -7.47 -5.37 -4.31
CA LEU A 29 -8.24 -6.61 -4.37
C LEU A 29 -8.46 -6.98 -5.84
N GLU A 30 -7.65 -7.89 -6.37
CA GLU A 30 -7.72 -8.40 -7.74
C GLU A 30 -8.17 -9.88 -7.69
N GLU A 31 -9.30 -10.23 -8.31
CA GLU A 31 -9.81 -11.62 -8.34
C GLU A 31 -9.91 -12.27 -6.95
N ASP A 32 -10.48 -11.54 -5.98
CA ASP A 32 -10.60 -11.95 -4.57
C ASP A 32 -9.26 -12.19 -3.85
N LYS A 33 -8.15 -11.66 -4.40
CA LYS A 33 -6.82 -11.73 -3.80
C LYS A 33 -6.29 -10.34 -3.51
N LEU A 34 -5.75 -10.17 -2.30
CA LEU A 34 -5.05 -8.97 -1.92
C LEU A 34 -3.62 -9.02 -2.46
N THR A 35 -3.32 -8.09 -3.37
CA THR A 35 -2.03 -7.96 -4.07
C THR A 35 -1.39 -6.64 -3.69
N VAL A 36 -0.15 -6.67 -3.21
CA VAL A 36 0.69 -5.47 -3.13
C VAL A 36 1.08 -5.11 -4.55
N VAL A 37 0.81 -3.88 -4.98
CA VAL A 37 1.12 -3.40 -6.34
C VAL A 37 2.07 -2.22 -6.36
N ALA A 38 2.28 -1.57 -5.20
CA ALA A 38 3.32 -0.58 -5.05
C ALA A 38 3.77 -0.49 -3.59
N GLN A 39 5.07 -0.32 -3.38
CA GLN A 39 5.68 0.06 -2.12
C GLN A 39 6.59 1.26 -2.35
N CYS A 40 6.42 2.31 -1.57
CA CYS A 40 7.13 3.56 -1.75
C CYS A 40 7.69 4.04 -0.41
N SER A 41 8.88 4.66 -0.46
CA SER A 41 9.63 5.12 0.70
C SER A 41 10.21 6.50 0.41
N GLY A 42 9.64 7.53 1.06
CA GLY A 42 10.04 8.92 0.93
C GLY A 42 10.28 9.37 -0.51
N SER A 43 11.46 9.91 -0.78
CA SER A 43 11.87 10.41 -2.11
C SER A 43 12.42 9.33 -3.06
N ARG A 44 12.42 8.06 -2.66
CA ARG A 44 12.89 6.97 -3.54
C ARG A 44 11.84 6.61 -4.57
N GLN A 45 12.30 5.97 -5.64
CA GLN A 45 11.41 5.40 -6.64
C GLN A 45 10.58 4.28 -6.00
N CYS A 46 9.28 4.27 -6.29
CA CYS A 46 8.38 3.22 -5.86
C CYS A 46 8.79 1.88 -6.49
N ASP A 47 8.78 0.83 -5.67
CA ASP A 47 8.79 -0.55 -6.13
C ASP A 47 7.37 -0.91 -6.59
N LEU A 48 7.24 -1.42 -7.82
CA LEU A 48 5.98 -1.78 -8.45
C LEU A 48 5.89 -3.28 -8.73
N GLU A 49 6.79 -4.09 -8.15
CA GLU A 49 6.69 -5.55 -8.20
C GLU A 49 5.40 -5.99 -7.51
N LYS A 50 4.61 -6.80 -8.23
CA LYS A 50 3.34 -7.34 -7.73
C LYS A 50 3.57 -8.65 -6.99
N PHE A 51 3.06 -8.76 -5.77
CA PHE A 51 3.10 -9.99 -4.99
C PHE A 51 1.92 -10.08 -4.03
N ALA A 52 1.65 -11.27 -3.50
CA ALA A 52 0.52 -11.46 -2.58
C ALA A 52 0.79 -10.76 -1.25
N VAL A 53 -0.23 -10.15 -0.65
CA VAL A 53 -0.11 -9.54 0.69
C VAL A 53 0.38 -10.54 1.74
N ALA A 54 0.05 -11.83 1.58
CA ALA A 54 0.51 -12.90 2.48
C ALA A 54 2.04 -13.06 2.51
N ASP A 55 2.73 -12.65 1.45
CA ASP A 55 4.20 -12.70 1.33
C ASP A 55 4.86 -11.37 1.75
N CYS A 56 4.08 -10.40 2.24
CA CYS A 56 4.56 -9.08 2.62
C CYS A 56 5.01 -9.03 4.08
N GLU A 57 6.29 -8.76 4.30
CA GLU A 57 6.86 -8.61 5.66
C GLU A 57 6.72 -7.19 6.23
N THR A 58 6.39 -6.20 5.40
CA THR A 58 6.42 -4.77 5.77
C THR A 58 5.09 -4.25 6.30
N ILE A 59 4.00 -5.00 6.16
CA ILE A 59 2.66 -4.61 6.62
C ILE A 59 1.97 -5.75 7.40
N PRO A 60 1.18 -5.45 8.44
CA PRO A 60 0.46 -6.47 9.20
C PRO A 60 -0.74 -7.01 8.41
N VAL A 61 -0.61 -8.23 7.89
CA VAL A 61 -1.64 -8.92 7.07
C VAL A 61 -3.02 -8.99 7.74
N SER A 62 -3.06 -9.18 9.07
CA SER A 62 -4.31 -9.23 9.84
C SER A 62 -5.09 -7.90 9.83
N VAL A 63 -4.38 -6.77 9.81
CA VAL A 63 -4.99 -5.44 9.73
C VAL A 63 -5.58 -5.23 8.34
N ILE A 64 -4.84 -5.61 7.29
CA ILE A 64 -5.32 -5.50 5.90
C ILE A 64 -6.58 -6.34 5.70
N HIS A 65 -6.62 -7.59 6.18
CA HIS A 65 -7.85 -8.40 6.14
C HIS A 65 -9.00 -7.83 6.96
N SER A 66 -8.70 -7.11 8.03
CA SER A 66 -9.75 -6.47 8.82
C SER A 66 -10.37 -5.31 8.04
N VAL A 67 -9.54 -4.44 7.43
CA VAL A 67 -10.00 -3.36 6.55
C VAL A 67 -10.74 -3.91 5.32
N GLU A 68 -10.26 -4.99 4.71
CA GLU A 68 -10.92 -5.63 3.57
C GLU A 68 -12.32 -6.15 3.94
N ARG A 69 -12.47 -6.79 5.11
CA ARG A 69 -13.77 -7.30 5.55
C ARG A 69 -14.74 -6.21 6.02
N THR A 70 -14.24 -5.18 6.73
CA THR A 70 -15.10 -4.15 7.34
C THR A 70 -15.34 -2.96 6.43
N GLN A 71 -14.45 -2.71 5.47
CA GLN A 71 -14.40 -1.51 4.64
C GLN A 71 -14.31 -0.22 5.49
N GLU A 72 -13.79 -0.32 6.71
CA GLU A 72 -13.60 0.81 7.62
C GLU A 72 -12.13 1.24 7.67
N THR A 73 -11.90 2.55 7.75
CA THR A 73 -10.57 3.11 7.95
C THR A 73 -10.11 2.84 9.38
N LEU A 74 -8.98 2.15 9.53
CA LEU A 74 -8.31 1.95 10.81
C LEU A 74 -7.14 2.92 10.95
N VAL A 75 -7.08 3.63 12.08
CA VAL A 75 -5.98 4.53 12.43
C VAL A 75 -5.45 4.11 13.79
N PHE A 76 -4.14 3.87 13.86
CA PHE A 76 -3.45 3.48 15.07
C PHE A 76 -2.51 4.61 15.49
N ASP A 77 -2.53 4.95 16.78
CA ASP A 77 -1.54 5.88 17.36
C ASP A 77 -0.18 5.19 17.55
N ASP A 78 -0.23 3.92 17.97
CA ASP A 78 0.91 3.00 18.00
C ASP A 78 0.43 1.62 17.51
N ALA A 79 1.08 1.09 16.48
CA ALA A 79 0.77 -0.20 15.88
C ALA A 79 1.57 -1.37 16.48
N VAL A 80 2.43 -1.10 17.48
CA VAL A 80 3.34 -2.06 18.12
C VAL A 80 3.05 -2.25 19.62
N SER A 81 2.34 -1.31 20.26
CA SER A 81 1.95 -1.37 21.69
C SER A 81 0.94 -2.47 22.05
#